data_AF-A0A946HFM5-F1
#
_entry.id   AF-A0A946HFM5-F1
#
_cell.length_a   1.000
_cell.length_b   1.000
_cell.length_c   1.000
_cell.angle_alpha   90.00
_cell.angle_beta   90.00
_cell.angle_gamma   90.00
#
_symmetry.space_group_name_H-M   'P 1'
#
loop_
_entity.id
_entity.type
_entity.pdbx_description
1 polymer ?
#
loop_
_entity_poly.entity_id
_entity_poly.type
_entity_poly.pdbx_seq_one_letter_code
_entity_poly.pdbx_strand_id
1 'polypeptide(L)'
;MELEDCPHCGSPLLSRSICCKSCGSDFETGWQDPAEVEYSSIELPESSSSFDSDQANKREHFRRIGLLTIGLLILGFISTLYLPTREVILVWLALGLLLRLIQKSD
;
A
#
# COMPACT_ATOMS: atom_id res chain seq x y z
N MET A 1 28.68 -6.60 38.70
CA MET A 1 27.88 -7.24 37.64
C MET A 1 27.88 -8.70 37.99
N GLU A 2 26.77 -9.19 38.54
CA GLU A 2 26.66 -10.61 38.88
C GLU A 2 26.45 -11.39 37.57
N LEU A 3 27.20 -12.48 37.45
CA LEU A 3 27.11 -13.40 36.34
C LEU A 3 26.52 -14.70 36.90
N GLU A 4 25.51 -15.21 36.24
CA GLU A 4 24.87 -16.48 36.54
C GLU A 4 25.03 -17.43 35.35
N ASP A 5 25.01 -18.74 35.56
CA ASP A 5 25.15 -19.68 34.46
C ASP A 5 23.79 -19.93 33.80
N CYS A 6 23.77 -19.95 32.47
CA CYS A 6 22.56 -20.28 31.72
C CYS A 6 22.08 -21.69 32.08
N PRO A 7 20.82 -21.89 32.52
CA PRO A 7 20.32 -23.21 32.91
C PRO A 7 20.25 -24.19 31.72
N HIS A 8 20.28 -23.69 30.48
CA HIS A 8 20.17 -24.53 29.29
C HIS A 8 21.51 -24.89 28.64
N CYS A 9 22.52 -24.02 28.70
CA CYS A 9 23.80 -24.27 28.01
C CYS A 9 25.04 -24.03 28.88
N GLY A 10 24.88 -23.56 30.12
CA GLY A 10 25.97 -23.29 31.05
C GLY A 10 26.84 -22.07 30.71
N SER A 11 26.51 -21.29 29.68
CA SER A 11 27.25 -20.08 29.36
C SER A 11 26.98 -18.97 30.39
N PRO A 12 27.94 -18.08 30.69
CA PRO A 12 27.73 -16.98 31.62
C PRO A 12 26.70 -15.98 31.07
N LEU A 13 25.71 -15.65 31.91
CA LEU A 13 24.64 -14.68 31.70
C LEU A 13 24.80 -13.51 32.66
N LEU A 14 24.45 -12.33 32.20
CA LEU A 14 24.32 -11.18 33.08
C LEU A 14 22.95 -11.27 33.75
N SER A 15 22.85 -10.98 35.04
CA SER A 15 21.61 -11.06 35.84
C SER A 15 20.47 -10.11 35.43
N ARG A 16 20.53 -9.50 34.22
CA ARG A 16 19.48 -8.71 33.57
C ARG A 16 19.36 -8.99 32.06
N SER A 17 19.96 -10.06 31.56
CA SER A 17 19.81 -10.44 30.15
C SER A 17 18.44 -11.04 29.92
N ILE A 18 17.72 -10.53 28.92
CA ILE A 18 16.40 -11.05 28.51
C ILE A 18 16.55 -12.46 27.90
N CYS A 19 17.67 -12.74 27.26
CA CYS A 19 17.95 -14.07 26.71
C CYS A 19 19.45 -14.35 26.68
N CYS A 20 19.77 -15.64 26.62
CA CYS A 20 21.13 -16.12 26.48
C CYS A 20 21.67 -15.81 25.08
N LYS A 21 22.79 -15.09 25.01
CA LYS A 21 23.47 -14.79 23.74
C LYS A 21 24.08 -16.00 23.06
N SER A 22 24.27 -17.10 23.79
CA SER A 22 24.86 -18.34 23.26
C SER A 22 23.81 -19.26 22.64
N CYS A 23 22.69 -19.50 23.32
CA CYS A 23 21.68 -20.48 22.89
C CYS A 23 20.31 -19.88 22.59
N GLY A 24 20.13 -18.57 22.76
CA GLY A 24 18.86 -17.88 22.52
C GLY A 24 17.77 -18.12 23.59
N SER A 25 18.01 -19.03 24.53
CA SER A 25 17.06 -19.35 25.59
C SER A 25 16.83 -18.16 26.51
N ASP A 26 15.56 -17.85 26.75
CA ASP A 26 15.13 -16.98 27.84
C ASP A 26 15.25 -17.69 29.21
N PHE A 27 15.29 -16.94 30.32
CA PHE A 27 15.45 -17.47 31.68
C PHE A 27 14.17 -18.09 32.24
N GLU A 28 12.99 -17.54 31.90
CA GLU A 28 11.70 -17.96 32.44
C GLU A 28 11.07 -19.12 31.65
N THR A 29 11.21 -19.09 30.32
CA THR A 29 10.47 -19.97 29.39
C THR A 29 11.32 -21.08 28.78
N GLY A 30 12.62 -20.84 28.60
CA GLY A 30 13.55 -21.88 28.16
C GLY A 30 13.32 -22.43 26.74
N TRP A 31 13.96 -23.56 26.47
CA TRP A 31 13.62 -24.45 25.35
C TRP A 31 12.80 -25.64 25.85
N GLN A 32 11.76 -26.00 25.10
CA GLN A 32 11.02 -27.25 25.30
C GLN A 32 11.75 -28.43 24.67
N ASP A 33 11.51 -29.64 25.18
CA ASP A 33 12.02 -30.86 24.57
C ASP A 33 11.40 -31.01 23.16
N PRO A 34 12.20 -31.23 22.11
CA PRO A 34 11.66 -31.40 20.76
C PRO A 34 10.68 -32.58 20.63
N ALA A 35 10.70 -33.56 21.55
CA ALA A 35 9.73 -34.65 21.61
C ALA A 35 8.36 -34.22 22.16
N GLU A 36 8.31 -33.12 22.92
CA GLU A 36 7.07 -32.56 23.49
C GLU A 36 6.47 -31.45 22.60
N VAL A 37 7.25 -30.90 21.66
CA VAL A 37 6.79 -29.87 20.74
C VAL A 37 5.95 -30.48 19.62
N GLU A 38 4.64 -30.23 19.66
CA GLU A 38 3.75 -30.53 18.54
C GLU A 38 3.93 -29.47 17.44
N TYR A 39 4.71 -29.82 16.41
CA TYR A 39 4.89 -28.97 15.23
C TYR A 39 3.62 -28.95 14.37
N SER A 40 2.74 -28.00 14.65
CA SER A 40 1.64 -27.69 13.75
C SER A 40 2.18 -26.87 12.57
N SER A 41 2.17 -27.46 11.39
CA SER A 41 2.44 -26.71 10.16
C SER A 41 1.22 -25.85 9.86
N ILE A 42 1.34 -24.55 10.09
CA ILE A 42 0.38 -23.59 9.56
C ILE A 42 0.73 -23.33 8.10
N GLU A 43 -0.19 -23.67 7.21
CA GLU A 43 -0.11 -23.19 5.83
C GLU A 43 -0.28 -21.67 5.88
N LEU A 44 0.81 -20.96 5.59
CA LEU A 44 0.73 -19.55 5.27
C LEU A 44 -0.22 -19.44 4.07
N PRO A 45 -1.14 -18.45 4.07
CA PRO A 45 -1.96 -18.23 2.89
C PRO A 45 -1.01 -18.04 1.70
N GLU A 46 -1.23 -18.77 0.61
CA GLU A 46 -0.54 -18.49 -0.65
C GLU A 46 -0.72 -17.01 -0.90
N SER A 47 0.41 -16.28 -0.93
CA SER A 47 0.42 -14.82 -1.04
C SER A 47 -0.59 -14.43 -2.10
N SER A 48 -1.69 -13.80 -1.70
CA SER A 48 -2.67 -13.34 -2.65
C SER A 48 -1.98 -12.23 -3.44
N SER A 49 -1.48 -12.60 -4.62
CA SER A 49 -0.82 -11.73 -5.59
C SER A 49 -1.71 -10.54 -6.03
N SER A 50 -2.95 -10.51 -5.54
CA SER A 50 -3.88 -9.39 -5.61
C SER A 50 -3.38 -8.11 -4.94
N PHE A 51 -2.51 -8.18 -3.92
CA PHE A 51 -2.04 -6.95 -3.24
C PHE A 51 -1.13 -6.08 -4.12
N ASP A 52 -0.38 -6.68 -5.06
CA ASP A 52 0.50 -5.94 -5.97
C ASP A 52 -0.21 -5.52 -7.26
N SER A 53 -1.15 -6.33 -7.79
CA SER A 53 -1.88 -5.99 -9.01
C SER A 53 -2.79 -4.79 -8.84
N ASP A 54 -3.45 -4.65 -7.69
CA ASP A 54 -4.39 -3.55 -7.42
C ASP A 54 -3.67 -2.21 -7.27
N GLN A 55 -2.48 -2.21 -6.65
CA GLN A 55 -1.67 -1.00 -6.51
C GLN A 55 -1.05 -0.56 -7.83
N ALA A 56 -0.60 -1.50 -8.66
CA ALA A 56 -0.06 -1.20 -9.98
C ALA A 56 -1.14 -0.59 -10.90
N ASN A 57 -2.33 -1.18 -10.91
CA ASN A 57 -3.45 -0.73 -11.74
C ASN A 57 -3.99 0.65 -11.27
N LYS A 58 -4.09 0.87 -9.96
CA LYS A 58 -4.48 2.17 -9.41
C LYS A 58 -3.48 3.28 -9.78
N ARG A 59 -2.18 3.02 -9.75
CA ARG A 59 -1.13 4.00 -10.13
C ARG A 59 -1.22 4.41 -11.59
N GLU A 60 -1.42 3.47 -12.52
CA GLU A 60 -1.55 3.82 -13.93
C GLU A 60 -2.84 4.60 -14.23
N HIS A 61 -3.94 4.26 -13.55
CA HIS A 61 -5.23 4.92 -13.73
C HIS A 61 -5.18 6.38 -13.27
N PHE A 62 -4.58 6.63 -12.09
CA PHE A 62 -4.37 8.00 -11.60
C PHE A 62 -3.43 8.81 -12.51
N ARG A 63 -2.40 8.17 -13.07
CA ARG A 63 -1.50 8.84 -14.03
C ARG A 63 -2.22 9.23 -15.32
N ARG A 64 -3.06 8.33 -15.88
CA ARG A 64 -3.84 8.62 -17.09
C ARG A 64 -4.86 9.74 -16.83
N ILE A 65 -5.59 9.69 -15.72
CA ILE A 65 -6.53 10.75 -15.34
C ILE A 65 -5.78 12.08 -15.17
N GLY A 66 -4.65 12.10 -14.46
CA GLY A 66 -3.86 13.31 -14.26
C GLY A 66 -3.39 13.95 -15.58
N LEU A 67 -2.96 13.14 -16.56
CA LEU A 67 -2.56 13.66 -17.87
C LEU A 67 -3.74 14.22 -18.66
N LEU A 68 -4.90 13.56 -18.62
CA LEU A 68 -6.11 14.04 -19.30
C LEU A 68 -6.62 15.35 -18.67
N THR A 69 -6.64 15.45 -17.34
CA THR A 69 -7.09 16.67 -16.65
C THR A 69 -6.16 17.84 -16.93
N ILE A 70 -4.83 17.63 -16.87
CA ILE A 70 -3.85 18.67 -17.23
C ILE A 70 -4.01 19.08 -18.70
N GLY A 71 -4.17 18.12 -19.61
CA GLY A 71 -4.39 18.42 -21.03
C GLY A 71 -5.64 19.25 -21.28
N LEU A 72 -6.75 18.94 -20.60
CA LEU A 72 -8.01 19.68 -20.72
C LEU A 72 -7.90 21.10 -20.16
N LEU A 73 -7.21 21.28 -19.02
CA LEU A 73 -6.95 22.60 -18.45
C LEU A 73 -6.09 23.47 -19.39
N ILE A 74 -5.02 22.89 -19.97
CA ILE A 74 -4.15 23.59 -20.92
C ILE A 74 -4.93 23.95 -22.20
N LEU A 75 -5.70 23.01 -22.75
CA LEU A 75 -6.52 23.25 -23.94
C LEU A 75 -7.57 24.34 -23.68
N GLY A 76 -8.23 24.32 -22.53
CA GLY A 76 -9.17 25.36 -22.11
C GLY A 76 -8.50 26.72 -22.00
N PHE A 77 -7.32 26.78 -21.37
CA PHE A 77 -6.55 28.01 -21.22
C PHE A 77 -6.07 28.58 -22.58
N ILE A 78 -5.55 27.74 -23.46
CA ILE A 78 -5.15 28.14 -24.82
C ILE A 78 -6.38 28.61 -25.63
N SER A 79 -7.51 27.92 -25.50
CA SER A 79 -8.76 28.31 -26.15
C SER A 79 -9.25 29.69 -25.69
N THR A 80 -9.12 30.02 -24.39
CA THR A 80 -9.41 31.37 -23.87
C THR A 80 -8.44 32.45 -24.34
N LEU A 81 -7.20 32.10 -24.69
CA LEU A 81 -6.20 33.04 -25.20
C LEU A 81 -6.34 33.29 -26.71
N TYR A 82 -6.79 32.29 -27.47
CA TYR A 82 -6.81 32.32 -28.94
C TYR A 82 -8.18 32.57 -29.56
N LEU A 83 -9.28 32.20 -28.92
CA LEU A 83 -10.62 32.51 -29.41
C LEU A 83 -11.19 33.73 -28.68
N PRO A 84 -11.80 34.70 -29.40
CA PRO A 84 -12.51 35.79 -28.73
C PRO A 84 -13.60 35.19 -27.83
N THR A 85 -13.66 35.67 -26.59
CA THR A 85 -14.48 35.15 -25.49
C THR A 85 -15.94 34.85 -25.86
N ARG A 86 -16.50 35.58 -26.84
CA ARG A 86 -17.85 35.36 -27.39
C ARG A 86 -18.06 34.00 -28.06
N GLU A 87 -17.08 33.49 -28.81
CA GLU A 87 -17.22 32.24 -29.57
C GLU A 87 -17.10 31.02 -28.63
N VAL A 88 -16.24 31.13 -27.62
CA VAL A 88 -16.05 30.09 -26.60
C VAL A 88 -17.35 29.89 -25.80
N ILE A 89 -18.00 30.98 -25.37
CA ILE A 89 -19.26 30.91 -24.65
C ILE A 89 -20.36 30.26 -25.51
N LEU A 90 -20.47 30.62 -26.79
CA LEU A 90 -21.47 30.06 -27.69
C LEU A 90 -21.27 28.57 -27.95
N VAL A 91 -20.03 28.12 -28.16
CA VAL A 91 -19.72 26.69 -28.36
C VAL A 91 -20.04 25.88 -27.11
N TRP A 92 -19.67 26.36 -25.92
CA TRP A 92 -19.98 25.67 -24.66
C TRP A 92 -21.49 25.63 -24.35
N LEU A 93 -22.22 26.71 -24.63
CA LEU A 93 -23.68 26.73 -24.48
C LEU A 93 -24.36 25.77 -25.47
N ALA A 94 -23.92 25.76 -26.73
CA ALA A 94 -24.45 24.86 -27.76
C ALA A 94 -24.17 23.39 -27.41
N LEU A 95 -22.94 23.07 -26.99
CA LEU A 95 -22.54 21.72 -26.59
C LEU A 95 -23.33 21.26 -25.35
N GLY A 96 -23.45 22.11 -24.32
CA GLY A 96 -24.24 21.80 -23.13
C GLY A 96 -25.73 21.59 -23.45
N LEU A 97 -26.29 22.37 -24.37
CA LEU A 97 -27.68 22.21 -24.81
C LEU A 97 -27.88 20.92 -25.62
N LEU A 98 -26.93 20.56 -26.49
CA LEU A 98 -26.96 19.29 -27.22
C LEU A 98 -26.87 18.08 -26.28
N LEU A 99 -25.95 18.10 -25.31
CA LEU A 99 -25.85 17.04 -24.31
C LEU A 99 -27.14 16.89 -23.48
N ARG A 100 -27.76 18.02 -23.13
CA ARG A 100 -29.05 18.03 -22.41
C ARG A 100 -30.19 17.46 -23.24
N LEU A 101 -30.20 17.70 -24.55
CA LEU A 101 -31.20 17.12 -25.45
C LEU A 101 -31.01 15.60 -25.59
N ILE A 102 -29.77 15.13 -25.67
CA ILE A 102 -29.43 13.70 -25.73
C ILE A 102 -29.83 12.99 -24.42
N GLN A 103 -29.61 13.61 -23.25
CA GLN A 103 -30.03 13.02 -21.98
C GLN A 103 -31.55 12.98 -21.76
N LYS A 104 -32.31 13.79 -22.50
CA LYS A 104 -33.78 13.83 -22.41
C LYS A 104 -34.46 12.87 -23.38
N SER A 105 -33.72 12.31 -24.35
CA SER A 105 -34.25 11.35 -25.30
C SER A 105 -34.22 9.89 -24.84
N ASP A 106 -33.61 9.60 -23.68
CA ASP A 106 -33.74 8.34 -22.94
C ASP A 106 -34.79 8.48 -21.83
#